data_AF-A0A0C3D597-F1
#
_entry.id   AF-A0A0C3D597-F1
#
_cell.length_a   1.000
_cell.length_b   1.000
_cell.length_c   1.000
_cell.angle_alpha   90.00
_cell.angle_beta   90.00
_cell.angle_gamma   90.00
#
_symmetry.space_group_name_H-M   'P 1'
#
loop_
_entity.id
_entity.type
_entity.pdbx_description
1 polymer ?
#
loop_
_entity_poly.entity_id
_entity_poly.type
_entity_poly.pdbx_seq_one_letter_code
_entity_poly.pdbx_strand_id
1 'polypeptide(L)'
;INAGDSVYTSPFVGSPKTFRYLHCGDFRASPQHVLHPAIRGKHIDNIYLDTTYLDPKYIFPPQSQVINACAELARRIVAGEPVGPVDGNGKRDTTIHEWVNSRPQCEREETKQVQGRTLIVIGTYSIGKERIVKAIAQALQTKIYCDERKMAILLCQNDQQLHHFLTPDPLEGGIHLLPLGLIASDKLRSYVQRFGDTFSRVIGFRPTGWSYIPPVGNNPNPTIPVIVSQGQTRSFSYTDLRLAQKATYAVQLYGVPYSEHSSFFELTCFAMSCDWSRIIPTVNVGSEKARAKMAMWIQRWEAERKRGKIIFIEPRAADYW
;
A
#
# COMPACT_ATOMS: atom_id res chain seq x y z
N ILE A 1 26.20 8.96 -35.68
CA ILE A 1 24.74 8.71 -35.64
C ILE A 1 24.09 10.02 -35.26
N ASN A 2 23.70 10.83 -36.26
CA ASN A 2 22.96 12.07 -36.03
C ASN A 2 21.53 11.66 -35.63
N ALA A 3 21.18 11.79 -34.35
CA ALA A 3 19.77 11.92 -34.00
C ALA A 3 19.28 13.18 -34.73
N GLY A 4 18.31 13.02 -35.63
CA GLY A 4 17.96 13.98 -36.68
C GLY A 4 17.58 15.39 -36.23
N ASP A 5 17.37 16.26 -37.21
CA ASP A 5 17.05 17.70 -37.24
C ASP A 5 16.34 18.29 -36.00
N SER A 6 17.00 18.23 -34.84
CA SER A 6 16.60 18.93 -33.63
C SER A 6 17.03 20.39 -33.76
N VAL A 7 16.08 21.32 -33.63
CA VAL A 7 16.37 22.76 -33.47
C VAL A 7 17.17 23.07 -32.18
N TYR A 8 17.32 22.09 -31.28
CA TYR A 8 18.19 22.20 -30.11
C TYR A 8 19.59 21.67 -30.42
N THR A 9 20.57 22.58 -30.47
CA THR A 9 21.99 22.25 -30.55
C THR A 9 22.53 21.91 -29.17
N SER A 10 23.13 20.73 -29.00
CA SER A 10 23.81 20.35 -27.75
C SER A 10 25.33 20.33 -27.95
N PRO A 11 26.11 21.00 -27.07
CA PRO A 11 27.58 21.01 -27.17
C PRO A 11 28.21 19.64 -26.90
N PHE A 12 27.41 18.65 -26.48
CA PHE A 12 27.88 17.31 -26.17
C PHE A 12 27.72 16.31 -27.32
N VAL A 13 27.08 16.69 -28.43
CA VAL A 13 26.98 15.83 -29.62
C VAL A 13 28.39 15.58 -30.17
N GLY A 14 28.79 14.30 -30.25
CA GLY A 14 30.13 13.89 -30.66
C GLY A 14 31.19 13.93 -29.55
N SER A 15 30.84 14.35 -28.33
CA SER A 15 31.77 14.30 -27.19
C SER A 15 31.93 12.87 -26.64
N PRO A 16 33.06 12.54 -25.99
CA PRO A 16 33.24 11.25 -25.31
C PRO A 16 32.46 11.15 -23.98
N LYS A 17 31.73 12.20 -23.59
CA LYS A 17 30.99 12.24 -22.33
C LYS A 17 29.85 11.21 -22.38
N THR A 18 29.88 10.28 -21.44
CA THR A 18 28.76 9.36 -21.20
C THR A 18 27.72 10.03 -20.31
N PHE A 19 26.48 10.08 -20.77
CA PHE A 19 25.34 10.52 -19.97
C PHE A 19 24.58 9.33 -19.40
N ARG A 20 24.20 9.40 -18.14
CA ARG A 20 23.41 8.38 -17.44
C ARG A 20 22.04 8.92 -17.08
N TYR A 21 21.02 8.24 -17.57
CA TYR A 21 19.62 8.56 -17.30
C TYR A 21 19.00 7.40 -16.56
N LEU A 22 18.28 7.69 -15.47
CA LEU A 22 17.46 6.71 -14.77
C LEU A 22 16.00 7.12 -14.94
N HIS A 23 15.19 6.23 -15.52
CA HIS A 23 13.75 6.41 -15.57
C HIS A 23 13.11 5.40 -14.62
N CYS A 24 12.45 5.88 -13.57
CA CYS A 24 11.88 5.00 -12.55
C CYS A 24 10.62 4.27 -13.03
N GLY A 25 9.92 4.81 -14.03
CA GLY A 25 8.55 4.36 -14.32
C GLY A 25 7.66 4.64 -13.12
N ASP A 26 6.66 3.79 -12.88
CA ASP A 26 5.97 3.73 -11.58
C ASP A 26 6.78 2.81 -10.67
N PHE A 27 7.12 3.28 -9.45
CA PHE A 27 7.93 2.48 -8.54
C PHE A 27 7.69 2.80 -7.06
N ARG A 28 8.00 1.82 -6.21
CA ARG A 28 8.18 2.01 -4.78
C ARG A 28 9.67 1.90 -4.46
N ALA A 29 10.28 3.03 -4.16
CA ALA A 29 11.69 3.14 -3.86
C ALA A 29 12.04 2.24 -2.68
N SER A 30 13.21 1.61 -2.76
CA SER A 30 13.74 0.74 -1.72
C SER A 30 15.28 0.77 -1.71
N PRO A 31 15.93 0.37 -0.62
CA PRO A 31 17.38 0.29 -0.53
C PRO A 31 18.02 -0.52 -1.67
N GLN A 32 17.36 -1.59 -2.12
CA GLN A 32 17.83 -2.43 -3.23
C GLN A 32 18.07 -1.64 -4.51
N HIS A 33 17.24 -0.64 -4.82
CA HIS A 33 17.41 0.18 -6.02
C HIS A 33 18.71 1.00 -5.95
N VAL A 34 19.02 1.60 -4.80
CA VAL A 34 20.23 2.42 -4.63
C VAL A 34 21.48 1.54 -4.56
N LEU A 35 21.36 0.35 -3.98
CA LEU A 35 22.44 -0.63 -3.86
C LEU A 35 22.69 -1.41 -5.15
N HIS A 36 21.79 -1.34 -6.13
CA HIS A 36 21.92 -2.04 -7.40
C HIS A 36 23.24 -1.67 -8.10
N PRO A 37 24.01 -2.63 -8.66
CA PRO A 37 25.31 -2.36 -9.29
C PRO A 37 25.26 -1.35 -10.45
N ALA A 38 24.08 -1.20 -11.08
CA ALA A 38 23.87 -0.19 -12.11
C ALA A 38 23.81 1.25 -11.56
N ILE A 39 23.48 1.44 -10.28
CA ILE A 39 23.22 2.74 -9.63
C ILE A 39 24.30 3.07 -8.59
N ARG A 40 24.65 2.11 -7.73
CA ARG A 40 25.57 2.32 -6.60
C ARG A 40 26.91 2.90 -7.06
N GLY A 41 27.28 4.04 -6.47
CA GLY A 41 28.56 4.71 -6.74
C GLY A 41 28.66 5.41 -8.10
N LYS A 42 27.57 5.51 -8.87
CA LYS A 42 27.55 6.19 -10.16
C LYS A 42 26.84 7.53 -10.07
N HIS A 43 27.37 8.51 -10.80
CA HIS A 43 26.71 9.79 -11.02
C HIS A 43 25.62 9.65 -12.10
N ILE A 44 24.39 10.06 -11.78
CA ILE A 44 23.24 10.02 -12.69
C ILE A 44 22.92 11.45 -13.17
N ASP A 45 23.04 11.72 -14.46
CA ASP A 45 22.79 13.06 -14.98
C ASP A 45 21.31 13.47 -14.80
N ASN A 46 20.38 12.58 -15.12
CA ASN A 46 18.94 12.84 -14.94
C ASN A 46 18.20 11.64 -14.36
N ILE A 47 17.36 11.88 -13.36
CA ILE A 47 16.39 10.93 -12.83
C ILE A 47 14.99 11.40 -13.23
N TYR A 48 14.28 10.61 -14.03
CA TYR A 48 12.84 10.76 -14.26
C TYR A 48 12.11 10.01 -13.16
N LEU A 49 11.54 10.76 -12.22
CA LEU A 49 11.06 10.26 -10.95
C LEU A 49 9.54 10.14 -10.93
N ASP A 50 9.03 9.00 -10.44
CA ASP A 50 7.64 8.84 -10.04
C ASP A 50 7.30 9.80 -8.90
N THR A 51 6.47 10.80 -9.20
CA THR A 51 6.05 11.83 -8.26
C THR A 51 4.60 11.69 -7.83
N THR A 52 4.04 10.47 -7.92
CA THR A 52 2.65 10.17 -7.55
C THR A 52 2.29 10.68 -6.15
N TYR A 53 3.17 10.45 -5.17
CA TYR A 53 2.98 10.85 -3.77
C TYR A 53 4.08 11.79 -3.25
N LEU A 54 4.58 12.69 -4.09
CA LEU A 54 5.55 13.72 -3.69
C LEU A 54 4.86 14.85 -2.87
N ASP A 55 4.44 14.53 -1.65
CA ASP A 55 3.88 15.46 -0.66
C ASP A 55 4.08 14.85 0.76
N PRO A 56 4.62 15.59 1.75
CA PRO A 56 4.88 15.09 3.11
C PRO A 56 3.67 14.51 3.84
N LYS A 57 2.45 14.76 3.37
CA LYS A 57 1.26 14.12 3.95
C LYS A 57 1.18 12.63 3.62
N TYR A 58 1.92 12.10 2.64
CA TYR A 58 1.86 10.69 2.23
C TYR A 58 3.04 9.89 2.80
N ILE A 59 2.84 9.28 3.97
CA ILE A 59 3.90 8.51 4.68
C ILE A 59 3.35 7.11 4.96
N PHE A 60 3.36 6.26 3.94
CA PHE A 60 2.82 4.92 4.03
C PHE A 60 3.68 4.03 4.92
N PRO A 61 3.08 3.09 5.67
CA PRO A 61 3.82 2.06 6.36
C PRO A 61 4.53 1.07 5.40
N PRO A 62 5.50 0.28 5.90
CA PRO A 62 6.12 -0.80 5.15
C PRO A 62 5.09 -1.81 4.65
N GLN A 63 5.24 -2.30 3.40
CA GLN A 63 4.30 -3.28 2.82
C GLN A 63 4.19 -4.54 3.69
N SER A 64 5.30 -5.04 4.21
CA SER A 64 5.34 -6.23 5.07
C SER A 64 4.48 -6.07 6.33
N GLN A 65 4.56 -4.91 6.99
CA GLN A 65 3.74 -4.60 8.17
C GLN A 65 2.25 -4.52 7.84
N VAL A 66 1.90 -3.91 6.70
CA VAL A 66 0.49 -3.86 6.25
C VAL A 66 -0.04 -5.24 5.92
N ILE A 67 0.75 -6.06 5.21
CA ILE A 67 0.38 -7.44 4.86
C ILE A 67 0.11 -8.25 6.13
N ASN A 68 1.04 -8.21 7.09
CA ASN A 68 0.91 -8.92 8.37
C ASN A 68 -0.30 -8.42 9.17
N ALA A 69 -0.51 -7.10 9.21
CA ALA A 69 -1.67 -6.50 9.87
C ALA A 69 -2.99 -6.99 9.28
N CYS A 70 -3.11 -7.06 7.96
CA CYS A 70 -4.33 -7.55 7.30
C CYS A 70 -4.56 -9.04 7.53
N ALA A 71 -3.50 -9.86 7.45
CA ALA A 71 -3.57 -11.30 7.70
C ALA A 71 -4.00 -11.59 9.16
N GLU A 72 -3.37 -10.93 10.12
CA GLU A 72 -3.69 -11.08 11.54
C GLU A 72 -5.11 -10.57 11.85
N LEU A 73 -5.52 -9.43 11.29
CA LEU A 73 -6.87 -8.91 11.46
C LEU A 73 -7.92 -9.91 10.91
N ALA A 74 -7.71 -10.43 9.70
CA ALA A 74 -8.64 -11.38 9.09
C ALA A 74 -8.74 -12.66 9.93
N ARG A 75 -7.59 -13.20 10.38
CA ARG A 75 -7.54 -14.39 11.26
C ARG A 75 -8.31 -14.15 12.55
N ARG A 76 -8.09 -13.03 13.23
CA ARG A 76 -8.79 -12.66 14.47
C ARG A 76 -10.30 -12.57 14.26
N ILE A 77 -10.74 -11.88 13.21
CA ILE A 77 -12.17 -11.71 12.91
C ILE A 77 -12.83 -13.08 12.68
N VAL A 78 -12.21 -13.94 11.88
CA VAL A 78 -12.74 -15.27 11.55
C VAL A 78 -12.74 -16.19 12.79
N ALA A 79 -11.72 -16.10 13.64
CA ALA A 79 -11.62 -16.86 14.89
C ALA A 79 -12.53 -16.32 16.01
N GLY A 80 -13.19 -15.17 15.81
CA GLY A 80 -13.98 -14.50 16.86
C GLY A 80 -13.12 -13.89 17.97
N GLU A 81 -11.84 -13.66 17.72
CA GLU A 81 -10.93 -13.02 18.67
C GLU A 81 -11.23 -11.51 18.77
N PRO A 82 -10.94 -10.87 19.93
CA PRO A 82 -11.09 -9.43 20.08
C PRO A 82 -10.22 -8.64 19.10
N VAL A 83 -10.84 -7.61 18.50
CA VAL A 83 -10.22 -6.69 17.54
C VAL A 83 -10.34 -5.27 18.11
N GLY A 84 -9.36 -4.87 18.91
CA GLY A 84 -9.27 -3.53 19.51
C GLY A 84 -7.90 -3.29 20.15
N PRO A 85 -7.52 -2.03 20.39
CA PRO A 85 -6.30 -1.72 21.14
C PRO A 85 -6.38 -2.30 22.55
N VAL A 86 -5.24 -2.81 23.03
CA VAL A 86 -5.05 -3.23 24.42
C VAL A 86 -4.26 -2.11 25.09
N ASP A 87 -4.81 -1.46 26.13
CA ASP A 87 -4.06 -0.37 26.78
C ASP A 87 -2.82 -0.93 27.49
N GLY A 88 -1.78 -0.08 27.66
CA GLY A 88 -0.47 -0.45 28.23
C GLY A 88 -0.48 -1.01 29.67
N ASN A 89 -1.64 -1.11 30.31
CA ASN A 89 -1.86 -1.74 31.62
C ASN A 89 -2.65 -3.07 31.53
N GLY A 90 -2.93 -3.59 30.33
CA GLY A 90 -3.73 -4.80 30.16
C GLY A 90 -5.21 -4.65 30.54
N LYS A 91 -5.66 -3.43 30.85
CA LYS A 91 -7.08 -3.08 31.02
C LYS A 91 -7.59 -2.45 29.73
N ARG A 92 -8.86 -2.73 29.43
CA ARG A 92 -9.50 -2.51 28.13
C ARG A 92 -10.21 -1.17 28.12
N ASP A 93 -10.14 -0.44 27.02
CA ASP A 93 -11.05 0.66 26.74
C ASP A 93 -12.44 0.07 26.37
N THR A 94 -13.37 0.09 27.32
CA THR A 94 -14.64 -0.64 27.29
C THR A 94 -15.68 -0.04 26.33
N THR A 95 -15.42 1.16 25.82
CA THR A 95 -16.39 1.95 25.04
C THR A 95 -16.62 1.44 23.60
N ILE A 96 -15.65 0.75 23.00
CA ILE A 96 -15.80 0.14 21.67
C ILE A 96 -16.39 -1.28 21.77
N HIS A 97 -16.20 -1.95 22.91
CA HIS A 97 -16.59 -3.34 23.12
C HIS A 97 -18.11 -3.54 23.21
N GLU A 98 -18.86 -2.52 23.67
CA GLU A 98 -20.33 -2.55 23.73
C GLU A 98 -20.97 -2.46 22.34
N TRP A 99 -20.40 -1.68 21.41
CA TRP A 99 -21.00 -1.48 20.08
C TRP A 99 -20.75 -2.66 19.12
N VAL A 100 -19.61 -3.36 19.27
CA VAL A 100 -19.27 -4.55 18.46
C VAL A 100 -20.00 -5.81 18.94
N ASN A 101 -20.39 -5.87 20.22
CA ASN A 101 -21.05 -7.04 20.83
C ASN A 101 -22.52 -6.83 21.21
N SER A 102 -23.15 -5.71 20.84
CA SER A 102 -24.57 -5.48 21.08
C SER A 102 -25.43 -6.48 20.29
N ARG A 103 -25.69 -7.65 20.90
CA ARG A 103 -26.80 -8.52 20.52
C ARG A 103 -28.09 -7.77 20.82
N PRO A 104 -29.03 -7.61 19.86
CA PRO A 104 -30.38 -7.18 20.21
C PRO A 104 -30.96 -8.21 21.16
N GLN A 105 -31.37 -7.75 22.33
CA GLN A 105 -32.04 -8.56 23.34
C GLN A 105 -33.48 -8.79 22.87
N CYS A 106 -33.68 -9.80 22.02
CA CYS A 106 -34.98 -10.41 21.77
C CYS A 106 -34.93 -11.85 22.28
N GLU A 107 -36.09 -12.30 22.75
CA GLU A 107 -36.30 -13.44 23.64
C GLU A 107 -35.67 -14.75 23.17
N ARG A 108 -35.29 -15.57 24.15
CA ARG A 108 -34.70 -16.89 23.96
C ARG A 108 -35.72 -17.83 23.30
N GLU A 109 -35.65 -17.95 21.99
CA GLU A 109 -36.04 -19.17 21.28
C GLU A 109 -34.78 -19.82 20.72
N GLU A 110 -34.49 -21.04 21.19
CA GLU A 110 -33.41 -21.89 20.71
C GLU A 110 -33.71 -22.42 19.30
N THR A 111 -33.68 -21.53 18.31
CA THR A 111 -33.44 -21.94 16.93
C THR A 111 -31.95 -21.83 16.67
N LYS A 112 -31.28 -22.98 16.47
CA LYS A 112 -29.90 -23.03 15.98
C LYS A 112 -29.86 -22.39 14.58
N GLN A 113 -29.77 -21.07 14.50
CA GLN A 113 -29.42 -20.38 13.26
C GLN A 113 -28.06 -20.92 12.82
N VAL A 114 -28.04 -21.60 11.67
CA VAL A 114 -26.81 -22.03 11.02
C VAL A 114 -26.00 -20.77 10.74
N GLN A 115 -24.95 -20.54 11.53
CA GLN A 115 -24.13 -19.34 11.44
C GLN A 115 -23.31 -19.44 10.15
N GLY A 116 -23.78 -18.79 9.07
CA GLY A 116 -23.09 -18.77 7.78
C GLY A 116 -21.64 -18.26 7.92
N ARG A 117 -20.76 -18.64 7.00
CA ARG A 117 -19.32 -18.31 7.08
C ARG A 117 -19.06 -16.81 6.93
N THR A 118 -17.91 -16.34 7.41
CA THR A 118 -17.43 -14.98 7.11
C THR A 118 -16.68 -14.99 5.78
N LEU A 119 -17.11 -14.17 4.83
CA LEU A 119 -16.43 -13.97 3.56
C LEU A 119 -15.43 -12.82 3.66
N ILE A 120 -14.19 -13.05 3.23
CA ILE A 120 -13.22 -11.97 3.03
C ILE A 120 -13.28 -11.51 1.58
N VAL A 121 -13.37 -10.21 1.34
CA VAL A 121 -13.32 -9.62 0.01
C VAL A 121 -12.16 -8.66 -0.09
N ILE A 122 -11.33 -8.79 -1.13
CA ILE A 122 -10.16 -7.92 -1.32
C ILE A 122 -10.28 -7.18 -2.65
N GLY A 123 -10.18 -5.85 -2.59
CA GLY A 123 -10.16 -5.00 -3.76
C GLY A 123 -8.85 -5.06 -4.52
N THR A 124 -8.89 -5.43 -5.81
CA THR A 124 -7.69 -5.47 -6.67
C THR A 124 -7.87 -4.63 -7.94
N TYR A 125 -6.75 -4.33 -8.60
CA TYR A 125 -6.71 -3.85 -9.99
C TYR A 125 -6.53 -5.05 -10.95
N SER A 126 -6.09 -4.80 -12.18
CA SER A 126 -5.72 -5.86 -13.13
C SER A 126 -4.59 -6.76 -12.62
N ILE A 127 -3.49 -6.16 -12.13
CA ILE A 127 -2.34 -6.82 -11.47
C ILE A 127 -1.93 -6.03 -10.23
N GLY A 128 -1.20 -6.66 -9.31
CA GLY A 128 -0.70 -6.05 -8.09
C GLY A 128 -1.49 -6.46 -6.85
N LYS A 129 -0.83 -6.34 -5.69
CA LYS A 129 -1.34 -6.64 -4.34
C LYS A 129 -1.57 -8.11 -4.02
N GLU A 130 -1.12 -9.03 -4.88
CA GLU A 130 -1.22 -10.48 -4.68
C GLU A 130 -0.57 -10.92 -3.36
N ARG A 131 0.45 -10.19 -2.89
CA ARG A 131 1.09 -10.43 -1.58
C ARG A 131 0.12 -10.35 -0.39
N ILE A 132 -0.80 -9.39 -0.37
CA ILE A 132 -1.82 -9.29 0.69
C ILE A 132 -2.78 -10.46 0.61
N VAL A 133 -3.22 -10.78 -0.61
CA VAL A 133 -4.17 -11.86 -0.87
C VAL A 133 -3.60 -13.19 -0.39
N LYS A 134 -2.37 -13.53 -0.79
CA LYS A 134 -1.68 -14.76 -0.37
C LYS A 134 -1.52 -14.84 1.14
N ALA A 135 -1.12 -13.74 1.79
CA ALA A 135 -0.93 -13.74 3.24
C ALA A 135 -2.23 -14.01 4.00
N ILE A 136 -3.35 -13.41 3.55
CA ILE A 136 -4.67 -13.68 4.16
C ILE A 136 -5.12 -15.11 3.86
N ALA A 137 -4.94 -15.60 2.63
CA ALA A 137 -5.28 -16.97 2.24
C ALA A 137 -4.51 -18.01 3.07
N GLN A 138 -3.22 -17.77 3.30
CA GLN A 138 -2.38 -18.60 4.15
C GLN A 138 -2.79 -18.51 5.62
N ALA A 139 -3.09 -17.32 6.14
CA ALA A 139 -3.51 -17.16 7.54
C ALA A 139 -4.85 -17.83 7.84
N LEU A 140 -5.76 -17.87 6.85
CA LEU A 140 -7.09 -18.47 6.96
C LEU A 140 -7.17 -19.91 6.45
N GLN A 141 -6.10 -20.42 5.84
CA GLN A 141 -6.07 -21.75 5.19
C GLN A 141 -7.25 -21.95 4.22
N THR A 142 -7.48 -20.96 3.35
CA THR A 142 -8.63 -20.95 2.44
C THR A 142 -8.25 -20.63 1.00
N LYS A 143 -9.14 -20.97 0.06
CA LYS A 143 -8.97 -20.70 -1.37
C LYS A 143 -9.41 -19.28 -1.75
N ILE A 144 -8.91 -18.83 -2.88
CA ILE A 144 -9.14 -17.52 -3.48
C ILE A 144 -9.99 -17.71 -4.74
N TYR A 145 -11.18 -17.13 -4.74
CA TYR A 145 -12.04 -17.05 -5.91
C TYR A 145 -11.93 -15.66 -6.57
N CYS A 146 -11.99 -15.62 -7.90
CA CYS A 146 -12.12 -14.41 -8.70
C CYS A 146 -12.80 -14.73 -10.04
N ASP A 147 -13.22 -13.70 -10.78
CA ASP A 147 -13.79 -13.91 -12.11
C ASP A 147 -12.79 -14.51 -13.11
N GLU A 148 -13.29 -15.10 -14.19
CA GLU A 148 -12.47 -15.80 -15.21
C GLU A 148 -11.37 -14.90 -15.79
N ARG A 149 -11.67 -13.61 -16.01
CA ARG A 149 -10.71 -12.67 -16.57
C ARG A 149 -9.56 -12.43 -15.61
N LYS A 150 -9.85 -12.18 -14.33
CA LYS A 150 -8.83 -11.98 -13.29
C LYS A 150 -8.04 -13.27 -13.08
N MET A 151 -8.71 -14.42 -13.07
CA MET A 151 -8.09 -15.74 -12.98
C MET A 151 -7.04 -15.94 -14.08
N ALA A 152 -7.40 -15.67 -15.34
CA ALA A 152 -6.48 -15.77 -16.48
C ALA A 152 -5.25 -14.86 -16.31
N ILE A 153 -5.44 -13.62 -15.82
CA ILE A 153 -4.33 -12.70 -15.54
C ILE A 153 -3.40 -13.24 -14.44
N LEU A 154 -3.95 -13.79 -13.35
CA LEU A 154 -3.16 -14.33 -12.24
C LEU A 154 -2.36 -15.58 -12.66
N LEU A 155 -2.94 -16.43 -13.51
CA LEU A 155 -2.27 -17.63 -14.04
C LEU A 155 -1.10 -17.29 -14.97
N CYS A 156 -1.08 -16.11 -15.59
CA CYS A 156 0.07 -15.63 -16.37
C CYS A 156 1.27 -15.22 -15.50
N GLN A 157 1.11 -15.08 -14.18
CA GLN A 157 2.21 -14.71 -13.28
C GLN A 157 3.02 -15.95 -12.88
N ASN A 158 4.34 -15.81 -12.74
CA ASN A 158 5.21 -16.89 -12.26
C ASN A 158 5.15 -17.02 -10.73
N ASP A 159 3.99 -17.38 -10.19
CA ASP A 159 3.72 -17.50 -8.75
C ASP A 159 2.92 -18.77 -8.44
N GLN A 160 3.62 -19.89 -8.35
CA GLN A 160 3.01 -21.20 -8.09
C GLN A 160 2.24 -21.25 -6.77
N GLN A 161 2.71 -20.50 -5.76
CA GLN A 161 2.04 -20.42 -4.47
C GLN A 161 0.66 -19.77 -4.62
N LEU A 162 0.56 -18.68 -5.38
CA LEU A 162 -0.73 -18.06 -5.70
C LEU A 162 -1.65 -19.05 -6.42
N HIS A 163 -1.13 -19.73 -7.46
CA HIS A 163 -1.91 -20.66 -8.27
C HIS A 163 -2.53 -21.78 -7.44
N HIS A 164 -1.81 -22.30 -6.45
CA HIS A 164 -2.33 -23.33 -5.55
C HIS A 164 -3.54 -22.88 -4.73
N PHE A 165 -3.63 -21.58 -4.41
CA PHE A 165 -4.77 -21.04 -3.66
C PHE A 165 -5.98 -20.73 -4.54
N LEU A 166 -5.84 -20.65 -5.87
CA LEU A 166 -6.94 -20.28 -6.76
C LEU A 166 -7.99 -21.39 -6.86
N THR A 167 -9.27 -21.00 -6.93
CA THR A 167 -10.39 -21.89 -7.20
C THR A 167 -11.39 -21.22 -8.15
N PRO A 168 -11.99 -21.96 -9.12
CA PRO A 168 -13.10 -21.48 -9.91
C PRO A 168 -14.44 -21.50 -9.14
N ASP A 169 -14.53 -22.21 -8.01
CA ASP A 169 -15.76 -22.30 -7.22
C ASP A 169 -15.84 -21.17 -6.17
N PRO A 170 -16.82 -20.25 -6.27
CA PRO A 170 -16.99 -19.20 -5.29
C PRO A 170 -17.39 -19.70 -3.89
N LEU A 171 -17.97 -20.90 -3.77
CA LEU A 171 -18.38 -21.45 -2.48
C LEU A 171 -17.21 -22.12 -1.75
N GLU A 172 -16.23 -22.66 -2.47
CA GLU A 172 -14.97 -23.15 -1.88
C GLU A 172 -14.11 -21.99 -1.34
N GLY A 173 -14.08 -20.86 -2.06
CA GLY A 173 -13.27 -19.70 -1.71
C GLY A 173 -13.77 -18.93 -0.48
N GLY A 174 -12.96 -18.90 0.59
CA GLY A 174 -13.17 -17.98 1.72
C GLY A 174 -12.70 -16.55 1.45
N ILE A 175 -11.98 -16.33 0.34
CA ILE A 175 -11.53 -15.02 -0.11
C ILE A 175 -12.00 -14.78 -1.55
N HIS A 176 -12.67 -13.66 -1.80
CA HIS A 176 -13.08 -13.24 -3.14
C HIS A 176 -12.33 -11.99 -3.57
N LEU A 177 -11.75 -11.98 -4.77
CA LEU A 177 -11.14 -10.79 -5.37
C LEU A 177 -12.17 -10.05 -6.22
N LEU A 178 -12.37 -8.77 -5.92
CA LEU A 178 -13.27 -7.90 -6.69
C LEU A 178 -12.54 -6.64 -7.19
N PRO A 179 -13.05 -6.01 -8.26
CA PRO A 179 -12.61 -4.67 -8.64
C PRO A 179 -12.74 -3.69 -7.48
N LEU A 180 -11.75 -2.81 -7.30
CA LEU A 180 -11.75 -1.81 -6.22
C LEU A 180 -13.02 -0.92 -6.16
N GLY A 181 -13.66 -0.67 -7.30
CA GLY A 181 -14.91 0.09 -7.38
C GLY A 181 -16.12 -0.60 -6.73
N LEU A 182 -16.03 -1.91 -6.45
CA LEU A 182 -17.06 -2.71 -5.77
C LEU A 182 -16.84 -2.82 -4.25
N ILE A 183 -15.69 -2.36 -3.76
CA ILE A 183 -15.35 -2.41 -2.33
C ILE A 183 -15.98 -1.20 -1.63
N ALA A 184 -17.31 -1.26 -1.46
CA ALA A 184 -18.16 -0.29 -0.78
C ALA A 184 -19.31 -1.04 -0.07
N SER A 185 -19.78 -0.52 1.07
CA SER A 185 -20.70 -1.24 1.97
C SER A 185 -22.01 -1.69 1.32
N ASP A 186 -22.60 -0.84 0.48
CA ASP A 186 -23.81 -1.11 -0.30
C ASP A 186 -23.58 -2.24 -1.32
N LYS A 187 -22.48 -2.17 -2.05
CA LYS A 187 -22.14 -3.15 -3.11
C LYS A 187 -21.74 -4.51 -2.55
N LEU A 188 -20.99 -4.53 -1.45
CA LEU A 188 -20.59 -5.77 -0.78
C LEU A 188 -21.80 -6.51 -0.22
N ARG A 189 -22.79 -5.78 0.32
CA ARG A 189 -24.05 -6.39 0.77
C ARG A 189 -24.75 -7.10 -0.38
N SER A 190 -24.97 -6.42 -1.49
CA SER A 190 -25.61 -7.01 -2.68
C SER A 190 -24.81 -8.19 -3.25
N TYR A 191 -23.48 -8.11 -3.21
CA TYR A 191 -22.61 -9.19 -3.69
C TYR A 191 -22.77 -10.48 -2.87
N VAL A 192 -22.80 -10.37 -1.55
CA VAL A 192 -22.90 -11.50 -0.62
C VAL A 192 -24.26 -12.17 -0.67
N GLN A 193 -25.34 -11.38 -0.83
CA GLN A 193 -26.71 -11.89 -0.93
C GLN A 193 -26.91 -12.91 -2.07
N ARG A 194 -26.07 -12.85 -3.12
CA ARG A 194 -26.10 -13.81 -4.24
C ARG A 194 -25.75 -15.25 -3.83
N PHE A 195 -25.10 -15.41 -2.67
CA PHE A 195 -24.67 -16.71 -2.15
C PHE A 195 -25.60 -17.26 -1.06
N GLY A 196 -26.78 -16.65 -0.90
CA GLY A 196 -27.80 -17.07 0.07
C GLY A 196 -27.24 -17.15 1.48
N ASP A 197 -27.52 -18.25 2.17
CA ASP A 197 -27.15 -18.45 3.57
C ASP A 197 -25.69 -18.94 3.76
N THR A 198 -24.93 -19.10 2.68
CA THR A 198 -23.54 -19.59 2.75
C THR A 198 -22.65 -18.65 3.56
N PHE A 199 -22.83 -17.34 3.36
CA PHE A 199 -22.06 -16.29 4.00
C PHE A 199 -22.97 -15.35 4.78
N SER A 200 -22.81 -15.31 6.11
CA SER A 200 -23.62 -14.44 6.98
C SER A 200 -22.98 -13.06 7.20
N ARG A 201 -21.69 -12.93 6.88
CA ARG A 201 -20.87 -11.75 7.14
C ARG A 201 -19.83 -11.54 6.05
N VAL A 202 -19.52 -10.29 5.76
CA VAL A 202 -18.45 -9.90 4.82
C VAL A 202 -17.51 -8.87 5.39
N ILE A 203 -16.22 -9.09 5.19
CA ILE A 203 -15.13 -8.17 5.53
C ILE A 203 -14.43 -7.74 4.26
N GLY A 204 -14.58 -6.47 3.89
CA GLY A 204 -13.92 -5.89 2.73
C GLY A 204 -12.60 -5.23 3.09
N PHE A 205 -11.51 -5.63 2.45
CA PHE A 205 -10.24 -4.91 2.46
C PHE A 205 -10.10 -4.07 1.18
N ARG A 206 -9.85 -2.78 1.36
CA ARG A 206 -9.59 -1.83 0.27
C ARG A 206 -8.10 -1.40 0.29
N PRO A 207 -7.18 -2.22 -0.25
CA PRO A 207 -5.75 -1.90 -0.29
C PRO A 207 -5.47 -0.83 -1.32
N THR A 208 -5.16 0.38 -0.87
CA THR A 208 -4.76 1.51 -1.73
C THR A 208 -4.02 2.56 -0.93
N GLY A 209 -2.98 3.16 -1.51
CA GLY A 209 -2.26 4.29 -0.90
C GLY A 209 -3.19 5.46 -0.56
N TRP A 210 -4.31 5.61 -1.29
CA TRP A 210 -5.36 6.61 -1.03
C TRP A 210 -6.14 6.38 0.27
N SER A 211 -6.08 5.17 0.86
CA SER A 211 -6.69 4.88 2.16
C SER A 211 -5.82 5.30 3.34
N TYR A 212 -4.61 5.81 3.09
CA TYR A 212 -3.77 6.37 4.12
C TYR A 212 -4.37 7.67 4.68
N ILE A 213 -4.51 7.72 6.00
CA ILE A 213 -4.96 8.90 6.73
C ILE A 213 -3.74 9.45 7.47
N PRO A 214 -3.27 10.68 7.14
CA PRO A 214 -2.16 11.27 7.86
C PRO A 214 -2.52 11.49 9.34
N PRO A 215 -1.58 11.30 10.28
CA PRO A 215 -1.77 11.65 11.68
C PRO A 215 -2.18 13.11 11.86
N VAL A 216 -2.98 13.39 12.90
CA VAL A 216 -3.35 14.75 13.28
C VAL A 216 -2.10 15.53 13.66
N GLY A 217 -1.98 16.78 13.21
CA GLY A 217 -0.83 17.64 13.53
C GLY A 217 0.40 17.40 12.66
N ASN A 218 0.28 16.69 11.53
CA ASN A 218 1.42 16.49 10.63
C ASN A 218 1.91 17.85 10.08
N ASN A 219 3.18 18.17 10.30
CA ASN A 219 3.80 19.39 9.77
C ASN A 219 3.81 19.31 8.23
N PRO A 220 3.23 20.28 7.50
CA PRO A 220 3.22 20.26 6.04
C PRO A 220 4.59 20.57 5.42
N ASN A 221 5.55 21.04 6.23
CA ASN A 221 6.84 21.53 5.77
C ASN A 221 8.02 21.04 6.66
N PRO A 222 8.17 19.72 6.87
CA PRO A 222 9.22 19.17 7.73
C PRO A 222 10.61 19.30 7.08
N THR A 223 11.67 19.32 7.89
CA THR A 223 13.05 19.26 7.40
C THR A 223 13.42 17.83 7.01
N ILE A 224 14.42 17.66 6.14
CA ILE A 224 14.88 16.33 5.68
C ILE A 224 15.26 15.41 6.85
N PRO A 225 16.04 15.84 7.87
CA PRO A 225 16.33 15.01 9.03
C PRO A 225 15.08 14.57 9.81
N VAL A 226 14.07 15.42 9.92
CA VAL A 226 12.80 15.09 10.59
C VAL A 226 11.99 14.07 9.80
N ILE A 227 11.97 14.19 8.47
CA ILE A 227 11.32 13.20 7.59
C ILE A 227 11.96 11.83 7.78
N VAL A 228 13.30 11.78 7.81
CA VAL A 228 14.05 10.52 7.95
C VAL A 228 13.79 9.87 9.32
N SER A 229 13.94 10.62 10.41
CA SER A 229 13.76 10.09 11.76
C SER A 229 12.33 9.62 12.04
N GLN A 230 11.32 10.33 11.54
CA GLN A 230 9.92 9.92 11.67
C GLN A 230 9.60 8.67 10.84
N GLY A 231 10.13 8.56 9.62
CA GLY A 231 9.90 7.39 8.78
C GLY A 231 10.51 6.11 9.36
N GLN A 232 11.69 6.23 9.97
CA GLN A 232 12.40 5.09 10.57
C GLN A 232 11.72 4.55 11.84
N THR A 233 11.01 5.38 12.59
CA THR A 233 10.39 4.98 13.87
C THR A 233 8.97 4.45 13.75
N ARG A 234 8.27 4.72 12.65
CA ARG A 234 6.88 4.29 12.48
C ARG A 234 6.72 2.78 12.39
N SER A 235 5.73 2.26 13.09
CA SER A 235 5.25 0.89 13.02
C SER A 235 3.78 0.86 12.60
N PHE A 236 3.34 -0.26 12.05
CA PHE A 236 1.96 -0.51 11.66
C PHE A 236 1.58 -1.94 11.98
N SER A 237 0.38 -2.13 12.52
CA SER A 237 -0.16 -3.40 12.98
C SER A 237 -1.67 -3.48 12.74
N TYR A 238 -2.29 -4.60 13.10
CA TYR A 238 -3.72 -4.79 12.90
C TYR A 238 -4.59 -3.80 13.69
N THR A 239 -4.08 -3.24 14.81
CA THR A 239 -4.81 -2.24 15.61
C THR A 239 -4.89 -0.88 14.92
N ASP A 240 -4.01 -0.62 13.94
CA ASP A 240 -4.00 0.62 13.17
C ASP A 240 -5.02 0.61 12.02
N LEU A 241 -5.56 -0.56 11.67
CA LEU A 241 -6.59 -0.72 10.64
C LEU A 241 -7.94 -0.25 11.19
N ARG A 242 -8.47 0.81 10.60
CA ARG A 242 -9.74 1.42 11.01
C ARG A 242 -10.90 0.96 10.16
N LEU A 243 -12.02 0.67 10.82
CA LEU A 243 -13.29 0.45 10.16
C LEU A 243 -13.76 1.72 9.46
N ALA A 244 -14.32 1.55 8.26
CA ALA A 244 -14.99 2.64 7.55
C ALA A 244 -16.23 3.10 8.31
N GLN A 245 -16.61 4.35 8.08
CA GLN A 245 -17.86 4.91 8.61
C GLN A 245 -19.06 4.08 8.10
N LYS A 246 -20.06 3.88 8.97
CA LYS A 246 -21.28 3.08 8.69
C LYS A 246 -21.05 1.57 8.53
N ALA A 247 -19.99 1.01 9.09
CA ALA A 247 -19.84 -0.43 9.19
C ALA A 247 -20.95 -1.05 10.08
N THR A 248 -21.45 -2.22 9.69
CA THR A 248 -22.35 -3.05 10.52
C THR A 248 -21.66 -4.36 10.85
N TYR A 249 -22.22 -5.16 11.76
CA TYR A 249 -21.66 -6.49 12.05
C TYR A 249 -21.57 -7.36 10.79
N ALA A 250 -22.64 -7.37 9.98
CA ALA A 250 -22.71 -8.15 8.74
C ALA A 250 -21.81 -7.63 7.62
N VAL A 251 -21.50 -6.32 7.59
CA VAL A 251 -20.69 -5.70 6.53
C VAL A 251 -19.67 -4.74 7.15
N GLN A 252 -18.41 -5.17 7.12
CA GLN A 252 -17.29 -4.36 7.62
C GLN A 252 -16.32 -4.04 6.47
N LEU A 253 -15.74 -2.85 6.52
CA LEU A 253 -14.81 -2.37 5.50
C LEU A 253 -13.59 -1.75 6.14
N TYR A 254 -12.40 -2.14 5.67
CA TYR A 254 -11.12 -1.61 6.12
C TYR A 254 -10.40 -0.93 4.96
N GLY A 255 -10.08 0.34 5.15
CA GLY A 255 -9.11 1.03 4.29
C GLY A 255 -7.71 0.56 4.64
N VAL A 256 -6.97 0.05 3.66
CA VAL A 256 -5.65 -0.55 3.89
C VAL A 256 -4.59 0.32 3.19
N PRO A 257 -3.64 0.94 3.92
CA PRO A 257 -2.63 1.84 3.35
C PRO A 257 -1.49 1.06 2.64
N TYR A 258 -1.85 0.15 1.73
CA TYR A 258 -0.93 -0.58 0.90
C TYR A 258 -0.72 0.16 -0.42
N SER A 259 0.46 0.75 -0.58
CA SER A 259 0.88 1.44 -1.80
C SER A 259 1.90 0.60 -2.58
N GLU A 260 1.83 0.65 -3.91
CA GLU A 260 2.87 0.15 -4.82
C GLU A 260 3.70 1.30 -5.42
N HIS A 261 3.41 2.54 -5.02
CA HIS A 261 4.22 3.73 -5.28
C HIS A 261 4.93 4.18 -4.00
N SER A 262 6.04 4.88 -4.19
CA SER A 262 6.86 5.46 -3.13
C SER A 262 6.06 6.45 -2.27
N SER A 263 6.13 6.29 -0.95
CA SER A 263 5.81 7.34 0.02
C SER A 263 6.78 8.51 -0.10
N PHE A 264 6.42 9.65 0.48
CA PHE A 264 7.31 10.80 0.53
C PHE A 264 8.60 10.54 1.29
N PHE A 265 8.56 9.70 2.34
CA PHE A 265 9.73 9.25 3.07
C PHE A 265 10.66 8.42 2.16
N GLU A 266 10.13 7.40 1.48
CA GLU A 266 10.91 6.55 0.56
C GLU A 266 11.51 7.37 -0.61
N LEU A 267 10.76 8.34 -1.18
CA LEU A 267 11.28 9.27 -2.19
C LEU A 267 12.42 10.14 -1.65
N THR A 268 12.27 10.62 -0.41
CA THR A 268 13.33 11.39 0.26
C THR A 268 14.57 10.53 0.46
N CYS A 269 14.43 9.30 0.97
CA CYS A 269 15.54 8.39 1.15
C CYS A 269 16.27 8.09 -0.16
N PHE A 270 15.52 7.83 -1.22
CA PHE A 270 16.07 7.60 -2.56
C PHE A 270 16.82 8.82 -3.10
N ALA A 271 16.21 10.00 -3.05
CA ALA A 271 16.81 11.24 -3.54
C ALA A 271 18.08 11.63 -2.77
N MET A 272 18.12 11.35 -1.47
CA MET A 272 19.29 11.63 -0.62
C MET A 272 20.42 10.60 -0.79
N SER A 273 20.09 9.37 -1.18
CA SER A 273 21.06 8.26 -1.30
C SER A 273 21.66 8.12 -2.70
N CYS A 274 21.06 8.72 -3.74
CA CYS A 274 21.57 8.73 -5.10
C CYS A 274 22.41 10.00 -5.39
N ASP A 275 23.51 9.82 -6.13
CA ASP A 275 24.24 10.95 -6.72
C ASP A 275 23.64 11.31 -8.09
N TRP A 276 23.12 12.52 -8.21
CA TRP A 276 22.36 12.97 -9.38
C TRP A 276 22.56 14.45 -9.73
N SER A 277 22.51 14.82 -11.00
CA SER A 277 22.54 16.24 -11.42
C SER A 277 21.14 16.88 -11.45
N ARG A 278 20.12 16.17 -11.94
CA ARG A 278 18.75 16.69 -12.01
C ARG A 278 17.69 15.61 -11.76
N ILE A 279 16.63 15.97 -11.03
CA ILE A 279 15.39 15.17 -10.94
C ILE A 279 14.31 15.84 -11.80
N ILE A 280 13.60 15.05 -12.60
CA ILE A 280 12.52 15.46 -13.49
C ILE A 280 11.24 14.71 -13.06
N PRO A 281 10.20 15.41 -12.57
CA PRO A 281 8.92 14.79 -12.22
C PRO A 281 8.20 14.21 -13.45
N THR A 282 7.58 13.04 -13.31
CA THR A 282 6.78 12.41 -14.39
C THR A 282 5.27 12.40 -14.11
N VAL A 283 4.86 12.56 -12.85
CA VAL A 283 3.44 12.51 -12.43
C VAL A 283 3.02 13.82 -11.79
N ASN A 284 1.73 14.17 -11.85
CA ASN A 284 1.18 15.42 -11.30
C ASN A 284 1.77 16.70 -11.94
N VAL A 285 2.25 16.61 -13.18
CA VAL A 285 2.89 17.72 -13.91
C VAL A 285 1.90 18.66 -14.62
N GLY A 286 0.60 18.35 -14.61
CA GLY A 286 -0.42 19.10 -15.37
C GLY A 286 -0.69 20.53 -14.86
N SER A 287 -0.45 20.82 -13.58
CA SER A 287 -0.68 22.15 -13.01
C SER A 287 0.60 22.85 -12.57
N GLU A 288 0.70 24.16 -12.81
CA GLU A 288 1.83 24.98 -12.40
C GLU A 288 2.06 24.92 -10.88
N LYS A 289 0.97 25.00 -10.11
CA LYS A 289 1.01 24.89 -8.64
C LYS A 289 1.60 23.56 -8.17
N ALA A 290 1.24 22.44 -8.79
CA ALA A 290 1.82 21.14 -8.44
C ALA A 290 3.31 21.06 -8.84
N ARG A 291 3.67 21.55 -10.03
CA ARG A 291 5.08 21.63 -10.48
C ARG A 291 5.92 22.46 -9.53
N ALA A 292 5.44 23.63 -9.09
CA ALA A 292 6.15 24.50 -8.15
C ALA A 292 6.37 23.82 -6.78
N LYS A 293 5.36 23.11 -6.26
CA LYS A 293 5.50 22.33 -5.01
C LYS A 293 6.54 21.22 -5.13
N MET A 294 6.54 20.45 -6.23
CA MET A 294 7.53 19.40 -6.46
C MET A 294 8.93 19.98 -6.62
N ALA A 295 9.07 21.08 -7.37
CA ALA A 295 10.35 21.76 -7.57
C ALA A 295 10.94 22.25 -6.24
N MET A 296 10.11 22.80 -5.34
CA MET A 296 10.54 23.20 -3.99
C MET A 296 11.18 22.04 -3.21
N TRP A 297 10.56 20.85 -3.23
CA TRP A 297 11.09 19.68 -2.53
C TRP A 297 12.36 19.14 -3.18
N ILE A 298 12.41 19.08 -4.51
CA ILE A 298 13.60 18.64 -5.25
C ILE A 298 14.79 19.57 -4.96
N GLN A 299 14.57 20.89 -4.95
CA GLN A 299 15.61 21.87 -4.59
C GLN A 299 16.10 21.69 -3.15
N ARG A 300 15.21 21.32 -2.23
CA ARG A 300 15.60 21.02 -0.85
C ARG A 300 16.44 19.76 -0.73
N TRP A 301 16.06 18.68 -1.43
CA TRP A 301 16.90 17.47 -1.49
C TRP A 301 18.27 17.80 -2.07
N GLU A 302 18.33 18.61 -3.14
CA GLU A 302 19.60 19.04 -3.74
C GLU A 302 20.46 19.84 -2.75
N ALA A 303 19.87 20.84 -2.08
CA ALA A 303 20.56 21.70 -1.14
C ALA A 303 21.08 20.90 0.07
N GLU A 304 20.27 19.99 0.61
CA GLU A 304 20.65 19.15 1.73
C GLU A 304 21.79 18.19 1.35
N ARG A 305 21.71 17.57 0.18
CA ARG A 305 22.76 16.68 -0.34
C ARG A 305 24.06 17.42 -0.63
N LYS A 306 24.01 18.70 -0.99
CA LYS A 306 25.23 19.55 -1.16
C LYS A 306 25.84 19.97 0.18
N ARG A 307 25.04 20.08 1.24
CA ARG A 307 25.48 20.45 2.60
C ARG A 307 26.11 19.29 3.36
N GLY A 308 25.60 18.06 3.19
CA GLY A 308 26.18 16.85 3.79
C GLY A 308 27.06 16.08 2.81
N LYS A 309 28.11 15.39 3.29
CA LYS A 309 28.61 14.21 2.55
C LYS A 309 27.48 13.19 2.56
N ILE A 310 27.07 12.70 1.39
CA ILE A 310 26.01 11.69 1.15
C ILE A 310 25.64 10.92 2.43
N ILE A 311 24.46 11.21 2.99
CA ILE A 311 23.95 10.51 4.16
C ILE A 311 23.37 9.21 3.64
N PHE A 312 24.14 8.12 3.73
CA PHE A 312 23.56 6.80 3.55
C PHE A 312 22.55 6.58 4.68
N ILE A 313 21.27 6.53 4.33
CA ILE A 313 20.20 6.29 5.29
C ILE A 313 20.14 4.80 5.54
N GLU A 314 20.40 4.38 6.78
CA GLU A 314 20.41 2.97 7.16
C GLU A 314 19.03 2.33 6.92
N PRO A 315 18.99 1.21 6.18
CA PRO A 315 17.75 0.47 5.97
C PRO A 315 17.28 -0.28 7.21
N ARG A 316 15.98 -0.23 7.50
CA ARG A 316 15.31 -1.13 8.47
C ARG A 316 15.17 -2.57 7.95
N ALA A 317 15.08 -2.75 6.64
CA ALA A 317 14.97 -4.05 5.98
C ALA A 317 15.61 -3.99 4.59
N ALA A 318 15.80 -5.15 3.94
CA ALA A 318 16.35 -5.18 2.60
C ALA A 318 15.48 -4.39 1.59
N ASP A 319 14.16 -4.41 1.75
CA ASP A 319 13.19 -3.78 0.85
C ASP A 319 12.59 -2.47 1.39
N TYR A 320 13.06 -1.95 2.54
CA TYR A 320 12.48 -0.75 3.17
C TYR A 320 13.48 0.02 4.05
N TRP A 321 13.42 1.36 4.01
CA TRP A 321 14.27 2.25 4.83
C TRP A 321 13.81 2.40 6.28
#